data_AF-A0AAV7IGY7-F1
#
_entry.id   AF-A0AAV7IGY7-F1
#
_cell.length_a   1.000
_cell.length_b   1.000
_cell.length_c   1.000
_cell.angle_alpha   90.00
_cell.angle_beta   90.00
_cell.angle_gamma   90.00
#
_symmetry.space_group_name_H-M   'P 1'
#
loop_
_entity.id
_entity.type
_entity.pdbx_description
1 polymer ?
#
loop_
_entity_poly.entity_id
_entity_poly.type
_entity_poly.pdbx_seq_one_letter_code
_entity_poly.pdbx_strand_id
1 'polypeptide(L)'
;MKFKFVVFIGILGIILFCPDSEAISKYISQELYAKYLPKIACYFKHQQQHCSPEDAYFKSQFPDIIGNECSKCDAKTKIKAREEIPIIQKYYPAKFRILLDKYIIPKVYDCLLYDGLCDKKMTFFKEKLPFILKNKKCPGCSDTVRFKIRQRINYLKRRHPKQWWEIETKYLH
;
A
#
# COMPACT_ATOMS: atom_id res chain seq x y z
N MET A 1 -34.56 -24.35 62.16
CA MET A 1 -35.55 -25.28 61.57
C MET A 1 -35.70 -24.97 60.08
N LYS A 2 -35.91 -26.02 59.30
CA LYS A 2 -35.83 -26.18 57.84
C LYS A 2 -36.63 -25.13 57.02
N PHE A 3 -35.97 -24.42 56.09
CA PHE A 3 -36.63 -23.81 54.93
C PHE A 3 -36.52 -24.78 53.74
N LYS A 4 -37.67 -25.23 53.24
CA LYS A 4 -37.78 -26.13 52.08
C LYS A 4 -37.86 -25.32 50.77
N PHE A 5 -37.27 -25.93 49.75
CA PHE A 5 -37.16 -25.58 48.34
C PHE A 5 -38.47 -25.24 47.61
N VAL A 6 -38.28 -24.70 46.38
CA VAL A 6 -39.14 -24.70 45.15
C VAL A 6 -39.55 -23.28 44.73
N VAL A 7 -39.32 -22.73 43.53
CA VAL A 7 -38.51 -23.04 42.33
C VAL A 7 -38.71 -21.87 41.33
N PHE A 8 -37.65 -21.53 40.58
CA PHE A 8 -37.64 -20.90 39.25
C PHE A 8 -38.25 -19.49 39.04
N ILE A 9 -37.42 -18.55 38.59
CA ILE A 9 -37.39 -18.07 37.19
C ILE A 9 -36.15 -17.17 37.01
N GLY A 10 -35.31 -17.52 36.02
CA GLY A 10 -34.67 -16.48 35.21
C GLY A 10 -33.27 -15.98 35.56
N ILE A 11 -32.33 -16.85 35.98
CA ILE A 11 -30.90 -16.61 35.74
C ILE A 11 -30.41 -17.70 34.79
N LEU A 12 -30.55 -17.45 33.49
CA LEU A 12 -29.91 -18.20 32.40
C LEU A 12 -30.07 -17.37 31.13
N GLY A 13 -29.01 -16.71 30.67
CA GLY A 13 -29.03 -16.09 29.35
C GLY A 13 -28.10 -14.90 29.06
N ILE A 14 -27.13 -14.54 29.90
CA ILE A 14 -26.16 -13.48 29.54
C ILE A 14 -24.72 -13.90 29.86
N ILE A 15 -24.29 -15.05 29.36
CA ILE A 15 -22.90 -15.31 28.98
C ILE A 15 -22.98 -16.19 27.72
N LEU A 16 -22.20 -15.86 26.69
CA LEU A 16 -22.05 -16.52 25.37
C LEU A 16 -22.73 -15.83 24.18
N PHE A 17 -22.31 -14.60 23.88
CA PHE A 17 -21.87 -14.28 22.51
C PHE A 17 -20.70 -13.30 22.65
N CYS A 18 -19.51 -13.85 22.93
CA CYS A 18 -18.30 -13.22 22.43
C CYS A 18 -18.19 -13.77 21.01
N PRO A 19 -18.71 -13.09 19.97
CA PRO A 19 -18.51 -13.55 18.61
C PRO A 19 -17.01 -13.74 18.40
N ASP A 20 -16.60 -14.92 17.92
CA ASP A 20 -15.20 -15.24 17.65
C ASP A 20 -14.58 -14.07 16.89
N SER A 21 -13.57 -13.43 17.48
CA SER A 21 -12.97 -12.21 16.91
C SER A 21 -12.46 -12.45 15.48
N GLU A 22 -12.13 -13.71 15.17
CA GLU A 22 -11.73 -14.18 13.85
C GLU A 22 -12.89 -14.20 12.84
N ALA A 23 -14.10 -14.62 13.26
CA ALA A 23 -15.30 -14.59 12.41
C ALA A 23 -15.71 -13.16 12.05
N ILE A 24 -15.65 -12.25 13.02
CA ILE A 24 -15.92 -10.81 12.80
C ILE A 24 -14.86 -10.21 11.87
N SER A 25 -13.57 -10.48 12.12
CA SER A 25 -12.47 -10.01 11.28
C SER A 25 -12.60 -10.48 9.83
N LYS A 26 -12.98 -11.76 9.64
CA LYS A 26 -13.21 -12.34 8.32
C LYS A 26 -14.42 -11.71 7.62
N TYR A 27 -15.53 -11.49 8.33
CA TYR A 27 -16.71 -10.82 7.78
C TYR A 27 -16.41 -9.37 7.36
N ILE A 28 -15.77 -8.58 8.23
CA ILE A 28 -15.34 -7.22 7.93
C ILE A 28 -14.41 -7.21 6.71
N SER A 29 -13.51 -8.20 6.61
CA SER A 29 -12.61 -8.30 5.45
C SER A 29 -13.36 -8.58 4.15
N GLN A 30 -14.42 -9.38 4.15
CA GLN A 30 -15.24 -9.68 2.97
C GLN A 30 -16.09 -8.48 2.55
N GLU A 31 -16.71 -7.78 3.49
CA GLU A 31 -17.50 -6.58 3.20
C GLU A 31 -16.61 -5.47 2.61
N LEU A 32 -15.46 -5.23 3.25
CA LEU A 32 -14.47 -4.27 2.75
C LEU A 32 -13.93 -4.71 1.38
N TYR A 33 -13.73 -6.01 1.16
CA TYR A 33 -13.35 -6.52 -0.15
C TYR A 33 -14.43 -6.17 -1.19
N ALA A 34 -15.68 -6.59 -0.98
CA ALA A 34 -16.79 -6.33 -1.92
C ALA A 34 -16.97 -4.83 -2.20
N LYS A 35 -16.82 -3.97 -1.18
CA LYS A 35 -16.94 -2.50 -1.31
C LYS A 35 -15.86 -1.89 -2.22
N TYR A 36 -14.62 -2.32 -2.09
CA TYR A 36 -13.49 -1.72 -2.81
C TYR A 36 -13.18 -2.40 -4.15
N LEU A 37 -13.67 -3.62 -4.38
CA LEU A 37 -13.41 -4.37 -5.60
C LEU A 37 -13.82 -3.62 -6.89
N PRO A 38 -14.97 -2.95 -6.98
CA PRO A 38 -15.34 -2.19 -8.19
C PRO A 38 -14.44 -0.97 -8.43
N LYS A 39 -14.10 -0.23 -7.36
CA LYS A 39 -13.19 0.93 -7.43
C LYS A 39 -11.80 0.53 -7.90
N ILE A 40 -11.28 -0.53 -7.31
CA ILE A 40 -10.04 -1.19 -7.72
C ILE A 40 -10.14 -1.58 -9.19
N ALA A 41 -11.19 -2.28 -9.61
CA ALA A 41 -11.37 -2.63 -11.02
C ALA A 41 -11.29 -1.40 -11.96
N CYS A 42 -11.84 -0.25 -11.58
CA CYS A 42 -11.62 1.00 -12.31
C CYS A 42 -10.14 1.39 -12.38
N TYR A 43 -9.43 1.41 -11.24
CA TYR A 43 -8.02 1.80 -11.18
C TYR A 43 -7.12 0.91 -12.07
N PHE A 44 -7.50 -0.36 -12.24
CA PHE A 44 -6.70 -1.38 -12.93
C PHE A 44 -7.05 -1.61 -14.42
N LYS A 45 -8.31 -1.52 -14.83
CA LYS A 45 -8.70 -1.79 -16.22
C LYS A 45 -8.34 -0.61 -17.13
N HIS A 46 -8.03 -0.89 -18.40
CA HIS A 46 -7.84 0.14 -19.42
C HIS A 46 -9.17 0.80 -19.84
N GLN A 47 -10.30 0.09 -19.71
CA GLN A 47 -11.62 0.58 -20.10
C GLN A 47 -12.37 1.24 -18.93
N GLN A 48 -13.02 2.37 -19.22
CA GLN A 48 -13.81 3.19 -18.31
C GLN A 48 -15.21 2.64 -17.97
N GLN A 49 -15.64 1.53 -18.58
CA GLN A 49 -17.04 1.08 -18.58
C GLN A 49 -17.68 0.87 -17.19
N HIS A 50 -16.91 0.87 -16.10
CA HIS A 50 -17.45 0.79 -14.73
C HIS A 50 -16.81 1.80 -13.77
N CYS A 51 -16.30 2.94 -14.28
CA CYS A 51 -15.72 3.95 -13.43
C CYS A 51 -16.69 5.12 -13.23
N SER A 52 -16.98 5.45 -11.96
CA SER A 52 -17.67 6.70 -11.66
C SER A 52 -16.79 7.89 -12.08
N PRO A 53 -17.36 9.07 -12.39
CA PRO A 53 -16.57 10.26 -12.71
C PRO A 53 -15.56 10.61 -11.61
N GLU A 54 -15.94 10.39 -10.34
CA GLU A 54 -15.04 10.61 -9.21
C GLU A 54 -13.88 9.62 -9.17
N ASP A 55 -14.14 8.33 -9.40
CA ASP A 55 -13.10 7.31 -9.41
C ASP A 55 -12.20 7.44 -10.65
N ALA A 56 -12.72 7.96 -11.77
CA ALA A 56 -11.95 8.21 -12.99
C ALA A 56 -10.99 9.38 -12.79
N TYR A 57 -11.45 10.44 -12.13
CA TYR A 57 -10.59 11.54 -11.71
C TYR A 57 -9.56 11.08 -10.67
N PHE A 58 -9.98 10.33 -9.65
CA PHE A 58 -9.05 9.77 -8.68
C PHE A 58 -8.00 8.88 -9.36
N LYS A 59 -8.41 8.05 -10.33
CA LYS A 59 -7.53 7.25 -11.19
C LYS A 59 -6.49 8.09 -11.92
N SER A 60 -6.88 9.23 -12.51
CA SER A 60 -5.93 10.09 -13.24
C SER A 60 -4.87 10.70 -12.32
N GLN A 61 -5.15 10.83 -11.02
CA GLN A 61 -4.21 11.34 -10.02
C GLN A 61 -3.27 10.27 -9.44
N PHE A 62 -3.42 8.98 -9.78
CA PHE A 62 -2.58 7.91 -9.20
C PHE A 62 -1.07 8.11 -9.29
N PRO A 63 -0.50 8.61 -10.41
CA PRO A 63 0.93 8.89 -10.49
C PRO A 63 1.41 9.82 -9.38
N ASP A 64 0.59 10.79 -8.99
CA ASP A 64 0.90 11.76 -7.94
C ASP A 64 0.54 11.22 -6.55
N ILE A 65 -0.63 10.58 -6.40
CA ILE A 65 -1.07 9.93 -5.16
C ILE A 65 0.01 9.00 -4.61
N ILE A 66 0.52 8.10 -5.47
CA ILE A 66 1.49 7.09 -5.04
C ILE A 66 2.91 7.64 -5.10
N GLY A 67 3.23 8.50 -6.06
CA GLY A 67 4.59 9.00 -6.28
C GLY A 67 5.00 10.08 -5.29
N ASN A 68 4.16 11.10 -5.10
CA ASN A 68 4.54 12.32 -4.38
C ASN A 68 3.56 12.68 -3.25
N GLU A 69 2.79 11.71 -2.74
CA GLU A 69 1.75 11.93 -1.72
C GLU A 69 0.71 12.97 -2.17
N CYS A 70 0.45 13.03 -3.48
CA CYS A 70 -0.55 13.90 -4.07
C CYS A 70 -0.30 15.40 -3.79
N SER A 71 0.95 15.86 -3.82
CA SER A 71 1.29 17.25 -3.44
C SER A 71 0.43 18.32 -4.15
N LYS A 72 0.12 18.08 -5.45
CA LYS A 72 -0.68 18.96 -6.32
C LYS A 72 -2.18 18.70 -6.31
N CYS A 73 -2.65 17.70 -5.58
CA CYS A 73 -4.05 17.31 -5.57
C CYS A 73 -4.90 18.23 -4.68
N ASP A 74 -6.18 18.32 -5.03
CA ASP A 74 -7.19 18.96 -4.19
C ASP A 74 -7.40 18.21 -2.86
N ALA A 75 -8.03 18.88 -1.89
CA ALA A 75 -8.24 18.35 -0.56
C ALA A 75 -9.08 17.07 -0.54
N LYS A 76 -10.11 16.98 -1.39
CA LYS A 76 -11.00 15.81 -1.47
C LYS A 76 -10.22 14.59 -1.95
N THR A 77 -9.39 14.74 -2.98
CA THR A 77 -8.52 13.67 -3.50
C THR A 77 -7.50 13.23 -2.45
N LYS A 78 -6.91 14.15 -1.70
CA LYS A 78 -5.97 13.83 -0.62
C LYS A 78 -6.62 13.01 0.50
N ILE A 79 -7.83 13.35 0.92
CA ILE A 79 -8.58 12.60 1.93
C ILE A 79 -8.88 11.19 1.42
N LYS A 80 -9.44 11.09 0.21
CA LYS A 80 -9.73 9.80 -0.43
C LYS A 80 -8.48 8.93 -0.55
N ALA A 81 -7.34 9.50 -0.94
CA ALA A 81 -6.07 8.77 -1.02
C ALA A 81 -5.62 8.22 0.35
N ARG A 82 -5.76 9.01 1.42
CA ARG A 82 -5.40 8.59 2.78
C ARG A 82 -6.27 7.45 3.29
N GLU A 83 -7.53 7.40 2.88
CA GLU A 83 -8.48 6.35 3.26
C GLU A 83 -8.31 5.08 2.41
N GLU A 84 -8.26 5.22 1.09
CA GLU A 84 -8.32 4.08 0.18
C GLU A 84 -6.96 3.39 -0.01
N ILE A 85 -5.85 4.12 -0.07
CA ILE A 85 -4.53 3.52 -0.37
C ILE A 85 -4.11 2.48 0.68
N PRO A 86 -4.22 2.72 2.00
CA PRO A 86 -3.89 1.70 3.00
C PRO A 86 -4.78 0.45 2.88
N ILE A 87 -6.06 0.62 2.55
CA ILE A 87 -7.00 -0.49 2.34
C ILE A 87 -6.58 -1.33 1.12
N ILE A 88 -6.27 -0.67 0.00
CA ILE A 88 -5.80 -1.34 -1.22
C ILE A 88 -4.47 -2.06 -0.96
N GLN A 89 -3.55 -1.44 -0.21
CA GLN A 89 -2.28 -2.07 0.15
C GLN A 89 -2.46 -3.30 1.04
N LYS A 90 -3.37 -3.24 2.02
CA LYS A 90 -3.62 -4.32 2.97
C LYS A 90 -4.36 -5.50 2.34
N TYR A 91 -5.47 -5.23 1.65
CA TYR A 91 -6.38 -6.29 1.18
C TYR A 91 -6.14 -6.66 -0.30
N TYR A 92 -5.47 -5.80 -1.07
CA TYR A 92 -5.24 -6.00 -2.50
C TYR A 92 -3.77 -5.81 -2.92
N PRO A 93 -2.80 -6.41 -2.20
CA PRO A 93 -1.38 -6.14 -2.42
C PRO A 93 -0.93 -6.49 -3.84
N ALA A 94 -1.41 -7.59 -4.41
CA ALA A 94 -1.06 -7.98 -5.77
C ALA A 94 -1.54 -6.96 -6.82
N LYS A 95 -2.76 -6.43 -6.64
CA LYS A 95 -3.27 -5.37 -7.51
C LYS A 95 -2.48 -4.09 -7.28
N PHE A 96 -2.27 -3.65 -6.04
CA PHE A 96 -1.47 -2.44 -5.76
C PHE A 96 -0.10 -2.45 -6.44
N ARG A 97 0.58 -3.60 -6.49
CA ARG A 97 1.86 -3.77 -7.20
C ARG A 97 1.75 -3.47 -8.70
N ILE A 98 0.64 -3.82 -9.35
CA ILE A 98 0.41 -3.47 -10.76
C ILE A 98 0.39 -1.95 -10.94
N LEU A 99 -0.13 -1.18 -9.98
CA LEU A 99 -0.07 0.29 -10.03
C LEU A 99 1.34 0.81 -9.90
N LEU A 100 2.12 0.22 -9.00
CA LEU A 100 3.54 0.57 -8.84
C LEU A 100 4.28 0.32 -10.16
N ASP A 101 4.13 -0.88 -10.71
CA ASP A 101 4.78 -1.28 -11.97
C ASP A 101 4.37 -0.37 -13.13
N LYS A 102 3.12 0.10 -13.15
CA LYS A 102 2.60 0.97 -14.21
C LYS A 102 3.03 2.44 -14.07
N TYR A 103 2.99 3.01 -12.87
CA TYR A 103 3.08 4.47 -12.68
C TYR A 103 4.36 4.95 -11.98
N ILE A 104 4.97 4.10 -11.15
CA ILE A 104 6.09 4.49 -10.28
C ILE A 104 7.41 3.91 -10.78
N ILE A 105 7.42 2.63 -11.14
CA ILE A 105 8.64 1.93 -11.54
C ILE A 105 9.32 2.56 -12.77
N PRO A 106 8.61 2.97 -13.84
CA PRO A 106 9.26 3.67 -14.96
C PRO A 106 9.99 4.93 -14.51
N LYS A 107 9.35 5.77 -13.69
CA LYS A 107 9.96 7.00 -13.14
C LYS A 107 11.18 6.71 -12.28
N VAL A 108 11.16 5.62 -11.52
CA VAL A 108 12.31 5.17 -10.72
C VAL A 108 13.49 4.85 -11.63
N TYR A 109 13.27 4.14 -12.74
CA TYR A 109 14.33 3.82 -13.69
C TYR A 109 14.81 5.04 -14.45
N ASP A 110 13.92 5.92 -14.90
CA ASP A 110 14.30 7.17 -15.54
C ASP A 110 15.25 7.98 -14.64
N CYS A 111 14.88 8.15 -13.36
CA CYS A 111 15.71 8.86 -12.39
C CYS A 111 17.06 8.18 -12.14
N LEU A 112 17.11 6.86 -11.99
CA LEU A 112 18.33 6.14 -11.60
C LEU A 112 19.26 5.85 -12.79
N LEU A 113 18.71 5.41 -13.93
CA LEU A 113 19.47 4.90 -15.08
C LEU A 113 19.67 5.95 -16.18
N TYR A 114 18.67 6.77 -16.49
CA TYR A 114 18.64 7.59 -17.71
C TYR A 114 18.69 9.09 -17.45
N ASP A 115 19.12 9.51 -16.26
CA ASP A 115 19.23 10.90 -15.83
C ASP A 115 17.93 11.72 -16.00
N GLY A 116 16.79 11.02 -15.91
CA GLY A 116 15.48 11.61 -15.85
C GLY A 116 15.24 12.37 -14.54
N LEU A 117 14.11 13.08 -14.50
CA LEU A 117 13.73 13.90 -13.35
C LEU A 117 13.51 13.05 -12.09
N CYS A 118 14.26 13.35 -11.05
CA CYS A 118 14.10 12.79 -9.72
C CYS A 118 13.30 13.77 -8.84
N ASP A 119 12.28 13.26 -8.14
CA ASP A 119 11.70 14.03 -7.03
C ASP A 119 12.65 14.06 -5.82
N LYS A 120 12.36 14.88 -4.80
CA LYS A 120 13.22 15.01 -3.60
C LYS A 120 13.53 13.68 -2.92
N LYS A 121 12.57 12.75 -2.88
CA LYS A 121 12.74 11.43 -2.24
C LYS A 121 13.63 10.54 -3.08
N MET A 122 13.46 10.56 -4.39
CA MET A 122 14.26 9.80 -5.34
C MET A 122 15.67 10.37 -5.50
N THR A 123 15.87 11.68 -5.43
CA THR A 123 17.21 12.30 -5.37
C THR A 123 17.96 11.84 -4.14
N PHE A 124 17.33 11.93 -2.96
CA PHE A 124 17.92 11.38 -1.73
C PHE A 124 18.25 9.89 -1.87
N PHE A 125 17.34 9.10 -2.45
CA PHE A 125 17.60 7.68 -2.67
C PHE A 125 18.77 7.45 -3.63
N LYS A 126 18.83 8.17 -4.75
CA LYS A 126 19.90 8.13 -5.77
C LYS A 126 21.27 8.44 -5.15
N GLU A 127 21.36 9.47 -4.32
CA GLU A 127 22.59 9.86 -3.60
C GLU A 127 23.05 8.80 -2.59
N LYS A 128 22.12 8.17 -1.87
CA LYS A 128 22.45 7.14 -0.87
C LYS A 128 22.69 5.77 -1.49
N LEU A 129 22.22 5.53 -2.72
CA LEU A 129 22.21 4.22 -3.35
C LEU A 129 23.61 3.57 -3.42
N PRO A 130 24.70 4.25 -3.83
CA PRO A 130 26.04 3.65 -3.84
C PRO A 130 26.47 3.12 -2.47
N PHE A 131 26.23 3.89 -1.40
CA PHE A 131 26.55 3.48 -0.03
C PHE A 131 25.72 2.29 0.43
N ILE A 132 24.43 2.27 0.05
CA ILE A 132 23.51 1.18 0.37
C ILE A 132 23.96 -0.10 -0.34
N LEU A 133 24.34 -0.02 -1.62
CA LEU A 133 24.77 -1.18 -2.38
C LEU A 133 26.13 -1.71 -1.89
N LYS A 134 27.12 -0.83 -1.69
CA LYS A 134 28.47 -1.22 -1.29
C LYS A 134 28.56 -1.70 0.15
N ASN A 135 27.95 -0.96 1.08
CA ASN A 135 28.16 -1.17 2.52
C ASN A 135 26.94 -1.76 3.24
N LYS A 136 25.82 -1.96 2.55
CA LYS A 136 24.52 -2.31 3.15
C LYS A 136 24.07 -1.31 4.23
N LYS A 137 24.58 -0.07 4.16
CA LYS A 137 24.35 1.01 5.13
C LYS A 137 23.78 2.24 4.43
N CYS A 138 22.94 2.99 5.14
CA CYS A 138 22.35 4.25 4.68
C CYS A 138 22.77 5.35 5.65
N PRO A 139 23.86 6.09 5.35
CA PRO A 139 24.38 7.12 6.26
C PRO A 139 23.36 8.24 6.46
N GLY A 140 23.10 8.60 7.73
CA GLY A 140 22.13 9.63 8.12
C GLY A 140 20.66 9.21 8.02
N CYS A 141 20.37 7.95 7.74
CA CYS A 141 18.99 7.45 7.60
C CYS A 141 18.47 6.90 8.93
N SER A 142 17.29 7.34 9.37
CA SER A 142 16.57 6.75 10.50
C SER A 142 16.19 5.29 10.23
N ASP A 143 15.88 4.52 11.27
CA ASP A 143 15.47 3.11 11.13
C ASP A 143 14.24 2.94 10.23
N THR A 144 13.25 3.82 10.38
CA THR A 144 12.04 3.83 9.53
C THR A 144 12.38 4.05 8.06
N VAL A 145 13.30 4.97 7.76
CA VAL A 145 13.76 5.22 6.38
C VAL A 145 14.53 4.02 5.85
N ARG A 146 15.44 3.45 6.65
CA ARG A 146 16.20 2.23 6.28
C ARG A 146 15.29 1.06 5.97
N PHE A 147 14.25 0.85 6.78
CA PHE A 147 13.26 -0.21 6.56
C PHE A 147 12.52 -0.02 5.23
N LYS A 148 12.01 1.20 4.96
CA LYS A 148 11.32 1.52 3.71
C LYS A 148 12.22 1.35 2.48
N ILE A 149 13.47 1.80 2.56
CA ILE A 149 14.48 1.61 1.51
C ILE A 149 14.68 0.12 1.23
N ARG A 150 14.88 -0.69 2.28
CA ARG A 150 15.07 -2.14 2.15
C ARG A 150 13.88 -2.81 1.47
N GLN A 151 12.65 -2.44 1.85
CA GLN A 151 11.45 -2.98 1.21
C GLN A 151 11.38 -2.64 -0.28
N ARG A 152 11.70 -1.39 -0.65
CA ARG A 152 11.73 -0.94 -2.05
C ARG A 152 12.80 -1.65 -2.87
N ILE A 153 14.02 -1.77 -2.34
CA ILE A 153 15.09 -2.53 -3.00
C ILE A 153 14.66 -3.99 -3.19
N ASN A 154 14.16 -4.64 -2.14
CA ASN A 154 13.69 -6.03 -2.23
C ASN A 154 12.57 -6.19 -3.27
N TYR A 155 11.69 -5.19 -3.40
CA TYR A 155 10.67 -5.18 -4.44
C TYR A 155 11.31 -5.16 -5.83
N LEU A 156 12.22 -4.22 -6.10
CA LEU A 156 12.93 -4.10 -7.38
C LEU A 156 13.69 -5.38 -7.72
N LYS A 157 14.47 -5.92 -6.77
CA LYS A 157 15.25 -7.16 -6.95
C LYS A 157 14.39 -8.34 -7.37
N ARG A 158 13.22 -8.51 -6.74
CA ARG A 158 12.35 -9.68 -6.97
C ARG A 158 11.48 -9.55 -8.20
N ARG A 159 11.06 -8.32 -8.56
CA ARG A 159 10.05 -8.08 -9.60
C ARG A 159 10.64 -7.58 -10.91
N HIS A 160 11.79 -6.92 -10.85
CA HIS A 160 12.45 -6.30 -11.99
C HIS A 160 13.95 -6.60 -11.97
N PRO A 161 14.35 -7.89 -11.97
CA PRO A 161 15.73 -8.31 -11.75
C PRO A 161 16.68 -7.78 -12.83
N LYS A 162 16.22 -7.66 -14.09
CA LYS A 162 17.02 -7.15 -15.19
C LYS A 162 17.39 -5.68 -14.98
N GLN A 163 16.40 -4.82 -14.75
CA GLN A 163 16.62 -3.39 -14.50
C GLN A 163 17.40 -3.17 -13.19
N TRP A 164 17.17 -4.03 -12.19
CA TRP A 164 17.96 -3.98 -10.96
C TRP A 164 19.45 -4.29 -11.20
N TRP A 165 19.76 -5.26 -12.07
CA TRP A 165 21.14 -5.54 -12.45
C TRP A 165 21.81 -4.36 -13.17
N GLU A 166 21.07 -3.63 -14.03
CA GLU A 166 21.56 -2.39 -14.65
C GLU A 166 21.86 -1.31 -13.61
N ILE A 167 21.02 -1.18 -12.58
CA ILE A 167 21.24 -0.27 -11.45
C ILE A 167 22.51 -0.69 -10.69
N GLU A 168 22.63 -1.95 -10.28
CA GLU A 168 23.83 -2.44 -9.59
C GLU A 168 25.09 -2.15 -10.42
N THR A 169 25.02 -2.36 -11.74
CA THR A 169 26.14 -2.08 -12.64
C THR A 169 26.53 -0.61 -12.65
N LYS A 170 25.56 0.32 -12.80
CA LYS A 170 25.82 1.78 -12.87
C LYS A 170 26.41 2.36 -11.58
N TYR A 171 26.10 1.79 -10.42
CA TYR A 171 26.47 2.38 -9.12
C TYR A 171 27.57 1.63 -8.37
N LEU A 172 27.96 0.43 -8.81
CA LEU A 172 29.05 -0.36 -8.22
C LEU A 172 30.31 -0.41 -9.08
N HIS A 173 30.22 -0.06 -10.37
CA HIS A 173 31.33 0.07 -11.30
C HIS A 173 31.50 1.52 -11.74
#